data_AF-A0A9E2GQY2-F1
#
_entry.id   AF-A0A9E2GQY2-F1
#
_cell.length_a   1.000
_cell.length_b   1.000
_cell.length_c   1.000
_cell.angle_alpha   90.00
_cell.angle_beta   90.00
_cell.angle_gamma   90.00
#
_symmetry.space_group_name_H-M   'P 1'
#
loop_
_entity.id
_entity.type
_entity.pdbx_description
1 polymer ?
#
loop_
_entity_poly.entity_id
_entity_poly.type
_entity_poly.pdbx_seq_one_letter_code
_entity_poly.pdbx_strand_id
1 'polypeptide(L)' 'MAEINETTREVAVTAHDLPLHCPRPGAPLWARHPRVFLDVLKTGEADCPYCGTKYTFTGEKPKGHH' A
#
# COMPACT_ATOMS: atom_id res chain seq x y z
N MET A 1 1.36 -9.16 -14.76
CA MET A 1 1.69 -7.74 -14.51
C MET A 1 0.43 -7.10 -13.93
N ALA A 2 0.47 -6.51 -12.73
CA ALA A 2 -0.71 -5.89 -12.13
C ALA A 2 -0.93 -4.51 -12.74
N GLU A 3 -1.99 -4.37 -13.54
CA GLU A 3 -2.37 -3.14 -14.23
C GLU A 3 -2.76 -2.05 -13.23
N ILE A 4 -2.02 -0.94 -13.26
CA ILE A 4 -2.33 0.26 -12.49
C ILE A 4 -3.24 1.15 -13.35
N ASN A 5 -4.54 1.19 -13.05
CA ASN A 5 -5.50 2.03 -13.76
C ASN A 5 -5.24 3.51 -13.40
N GLU A 6 -4.90 4.34 -14.40
CA GLU A 6 -4.42 5.71 -14.23
C GLU A 6 -5.43 6.69 -13.60
N THR A 7 -6.67 6.25 -13.35
CA THR A 7 -7.74 7.05 -12.72
C THR A 7 -8.00 6.70 -11.25
N THR A 8 -7.54 5.54 -10.76
CA THR A 8 -7.59 5.24 -9.33
C THR A 8 -6.36 4.44 -8.90
N ARG A 9 -5.50 5.06 -8.09
CA ARG A 9 -4.27 4.42 -7.56
C ARG A 9 -4.62 3.58 -6.34
N GLU A 10 -5.57 2.66 -6.46
CA GLU A 10 -6.00 1.76 -5.38
C GLU A 10 -5.23 0.44 -5.47
N VAL A 11 -4.57 0.04 -4.38
CA VAL A 11 -3.78 -1.20 -4.29
C VAL A 11 -4.28 -2.04 -3.12
N ALA A 12 -4.83 -3.20 -3.43
CA ALA A 12 -5.17 -4.21 -2.45
C ALA A 12 -3.87 -4.85 -1.90
N VAL A 13 -3.72 -4.87 -0.58
CA VAL A 13 -2.57 -5.43 0.13
C VAL A 13 -3.02 -6.41 1.19
N THR A 14 -2.20 -7.43 1.46
CA THR A 14 -2.51 -8.48 2.43
C THR A 14 -1.47 -8.54 3.53
N ALA A 15 -1.66 -9.44 4.51
CA ALA A 15 -0.68 -9.63 5.58
C ALA A 15 0.71 -10.07 5.07
N HIS A 16 0.78 -10.69 3.88
CA HIS A 16 2.04 -11.09 3.25
C HIS A 16 2.82 -9.91 2.65
N ASP A 17 2.17 -8.77 2.42
CA ASP A 17 2.79 -7.55 1.89
C ASP A 17 3.37 -6.66 3.01
N LEU A 18 3.24 -7.09 4.26
CA LEU A 18 3.81 -6.39 5.41
C LEU A 18 5.30 -6.72 5.59
N PRO A 19 6.15 -5.73 5.94
CA PRO A 19 5.82 -4.32 6.16
C PRO A 19 5.54 -3.57 4.85
N LEU A 20 4.36 -2.96 4.77
CA LEU A 20 3.92 -2.25 3.59
C LEU A 20 4.77 -1.00 3.41
N HIS A 21 5.48 -0.95 2.29
CA HIS A 21 6.30 0.19 1.92
C HIS A 21 5.95 0.67 0.53
N CYS A 22 5.98 1.99 0.36
CA CYS A 22 5.86 2.64 -0.93
C CYS A 22 7.13 3.46 -1.16
N PRO A 23 7.82 3.36 -2.31
CA PRO A 23 7.48 2.61 -3.53
C PRO A 23 7.81 1.10 -3.46
N ARG A 24 6.98 0.26 -4.10
CA ARG A 24 7.23 -1.19 -4.25
C ARG A 24 8.38 -1.45 -5.24
N PRO A 25 9.09 -2.59 -5.12
CA PRO A 25 10.06 -3.00 -6.13
C PRO A 25 9.38 -3.14 -7.50
N GLY A 26 9.73 -2.28 -8.45
CA GLY A 26 9.09 -2.19 -9.77
C GLY A 26 8.12 -1.01 -9.95
N ALA A 27 8.04 -0.08 -8.99
CA ALA A 27 7.23 1.11 -9.15
C ALA A 27 7.72 2.00 -10.32
N PRO A 28 6.81 2.68 -11.04
CA PRO A 28 7.17 3.54 -12.16
C PRO A 28 8.12 4.68 -11.75
N LEU A 29 8.90 5.19 -12.70
CA LEU A 29 9.84 6.31 -12.49
C LEU A 29 9.18 7.57 -11.91
N TRP A 30 7.89 7.79 -12.17
CA TRP A 30 7.12 8.92 -11.62
C TRP A 30 6.78 8.75 -10.14
N ALA A 31 6.78 7.52 -9.62
CA ALA A 31 6.51 7.19 -8.21
C ALA A 31 7.79 7.21 -7.35
N ARG A 32 8.85 7.87 -7.83
CA ARG A 32 10.18 7.90 -7.20
C ARG A 32 10.24 8.93 -6.07
N HIS A 33 9.48 8.67 -5.02
CA HIS A 33 9.51 9.40 -3.76
C HIS A 33 10.28 8.61 -2.68
N PRO A 34 10.61 9.24 -1.53
CA PRO A 34 11.25 8.55 -0.41
C PRO A 34 10.42 7.35 0.07
N ARG A 35 11.11 6.28 0.49
CA ARG A 35 10.47 5.08 1.03
C ARG A 35 9.71 5.44 2.31
N VAL A 36 8.40 5.24 2.29
CA VAL A 36 7.53 5.36 3.46
C VAL A 36 6.95 4.02 3.84
N PHE A 37 6.74 3.83 5.14
CA PHE A 37 6.04 2.68 5.68
C PHE A 37 4.62 3.10 6.02
N LEU A 38 3.64 2.36 5.47
CA LEU A 38 2.22 2.64 5.62
C LEU A 38 1.62 1.59 6.55
N ASP A 39 0.99 2.04 7.63
CA ASP A 39 0.38 1.16 8.63
C ASP A 39 -1.11 0.92 8.31
N VAL A 40 -1.36 0.04 7.34
CA VAL A 40 -2.72 -0.36 6.93
C VAL A 40 -3.41 -1.28 7.95
N LEU A 41 -2.68 -1.79 8.95
CA LEU A 41 -3.24 -2.75 9.92
C LEU A 41 -4.17 -2.08 10.94
N LYS A 42 -3.89 -0.82 11.32
CA LYS A 42 -4.73 -0.07 12.27
C LYS A 42 -6.09 0.30 11.71
N THR A 43 -6.12 0.89 10.53
CA THR A 43 -7.32 1.47 9.90
C THR A 43 -7.98 0.51 8.91
N GLY A 44 -7.20 -0.40 8.30
CA GLY A 44 -7.62 -1.23 7.16
C GLY A 44 -7.38 -0.57 5.81
N GLU A 45 -7.02 0.71 5.79
CA GLU A 45 -6.71 1.49 4.59
C GLU A 45 -5.63 2.53 4.93
N ALA A 46 -4.72 2.84 4.01
CA ALA A 46 -3.72 3.88 4.17
C ALA A 46 -3.43 4.57 2.83
N ASP A 47 -3.32 5.89 2.83
CA ASP A 47 -2.94 6.66 1.66
C ASP A 47 -1.45 7.05 1.69
N CYS A 48 -0.81 6.95 0.54
CA CYS A 48 0.55 7.40 0.33
C CYS A 48 0.56 8.93 0.09
N PRO A 49 1.21 9.73 0.96
CA PRO A 49 1.18 11.19 0.87
C PRO A 49 1.96 11.75 -0.33
N TYR A 50 2.81 10.93 -0.97
CA TYR A 50 3.63 11.35 -2.11
C TYR A 50 2.98 11.00 -3.44
N CYS A 51 2.53 9.76 -3.55
CA CYS A 51 2.03 9.17 -4.79
C CYS A 51 0.50 9.22 -4.90
N GLY A 52 -0.20 9.52 -3.80
CA GLY A 52 -1.66 9.47 -3.73
C GLY A 52 -2.23 8.07 -3.92
N THR A 53 -1.40 7.03 -3.77
CA THR A 53 -1.85 5.63 -3.88
C THR A 53 -2.57 5.25 -2.60
N LYS A 54 -3.82 4.79 -2.73
CA LYS A 54 -4.63 4.27 -1.65
C LYS A 54 -4.37 2.78 -1.51
N TYR A 55 -3.85 2.37 -0.38
CA TYR A 55 -3.63 0.98 -0.05
C TYR A 55 -4.78 0.48 0.80
N THR A 56 -5.46 -0.55 0.32
CA THR A 56 -6.60 -1.16 1.02
C THR A 56 -6.18 -2.54 1.49
N PHE A 57 -6.30 -2.81 2.78
CA PHE A 57 -5.97 -4.10 3.34
C PHE A 57 -7.08 -5.11 3.05
N THR A 58 -6.85 -6.01 2.10
CA THR A 58 -7.80 -7.05 1.66
C THR A 58 -7.41 -8.41 2.25
N GLY A 59 -7.35 -8.49 3.57
CA GLY A 59 -7.12 -9.73 4.31
C GLY A 59 -7.94 -9.76 5.59
N GLU A 60 -8.11 -10.95 6.17
CA GLU A 60 -8.55 -11.06 7.57
C GLU A 60 -7.55 -10.27 8.42
N LYS A 61 -8.01 -9.17 9.03
CA LYS A 61 -7.21 -8.40 9.98
C LYS A 61 -6.67 -9.40 11.01
N PRO A 62 -5.35 -9.58 11.16
CA PRO A 62 -4.84 -10.36 12.26
C PRO A 62 -5.37 -9.71 13.54
N LYS A 63 -6.32 -10.39 14.21
CA LYS A 63 -6.93 -9.94 15.45
C LYS A 63 -5.86 -9.96 16.53
N GLY A 64 -5.11 -8.86 16.64
CA GLY A 64 -4.36 -8.44 17.81
C GLY A 64 -3.26 -9.37 18.33
N HIS A 65 -2.12 -8.79 18.68
CA HIS A 65 -1.42 -9.24 19.87
C HIS A 65 -1.22 -8.01 20.76
N HIS A 66 -1.82 -8.09 21.95
CA HIS A 66 -1.75 -7.14 23.06
C HIS A 66 -0.33 -7.06 23.62
#